data_AF-A0A350I477-F1
#
_entry.id   AF-A0A350I477-F1
#
_cell.length_a   1.000
_cell.length_b   1.000
_cell.length_c   1.000
_cell.angle_alpha   90.00
_cell.angle_beta   90.00
_cell.angle_gamma   90.00
#
_symmetry.space_group_name_H-M   'P 1'
#
loop_
_entity.id
_entity.type
_entity.pdbx_description
1 polymer ?
#
loop_
_entity_poly.entity_id
_entity_poly.type
_entity_poly.pdbx_seq_one_letter_code
_entity_poly.pdbx_strand_id
1 'polypeptide(L)'
;MDASTRITEALTLKTDIDEDSHEAFVELAFETILGWTPTPEEMNACLNSITNWQQENESNSNPDTQSPRASLIHVLLNHNDFATIR
;
A
#
# COMPACT_ATOMS: atom_id res chain seq x y z
N MET A 1 -0.09 -18.06 0.57
CA MET A 1 -1.00 -17.13 -0.12
C MET A 1 -1.33 -16.04 0.88
N ASP A 2 -0.52 -15.00 0.85
CA ASP A 2 -0.57 -13.85 1.76
C ASP A 2 -1.88 -13.10 1.56
N ALA A 3 -2.58 -12.82 2.66
CA ALA A 3 -3.85 -12.10 2.64
C ALA A 3 -3.70 -10.73 1.95
N SER A 4 -2.52 -10.10 2.06
CA SER A 4 -2.18 -8.84 1.42
C SER A 4 -2.25 -8.90 -0.11
N THR A 5 -1.79 -9.98 -0.74
CA THR A 5 -1.85 -10.15 -2.20
C THR A 5 -3.29 -10.20 -2.69
N ARG A 6 -4.13 -10.99 -2.01
CA ARG A 6 -5.55 -11.15 -2.37
C ARG A 6 -6.34 -9.86 -2.21
N ILE A 7 -6.03 -9.07 -1.19
CA ILE A 7 -6.66 -7.76 -0.97
C ILE A 7 -6.19 -6.76 -2.02
N THR A 8 -4.89 -6.75 -2.35
CA THR A 8 -4.36 -5.91 -3.42
C THR A 8 -5.03 -6.20 -4.76
N GLU A 9 -5.13 -7.48 -5.15
CA GLU A 9 -5.84 -7.88 -6.37
C GLU A 9 -7.32 -7.50 -6.33
N ALA A 10 -8.00 -7.71 -5.20
CA ALA A 10 -9.41 -7.37 -5.06
C ALA A 10 -9.66 -5.85 -5.15
N LEU A 11 -8.77 -5.03 -4.58
CA LEU A 11 -8.83 -3.58 -4.68
C LEU A 11 -8.63 -3.16 -6.13
N THR A 12 -7.52 -3.58 -6.77
CA THR A 12 -7.21 -3.28 -8.19
C THR A 12 -8.31 -3.72 -9.15
N LEU A 13 -9.01 -4.83 -8.89
CA LEU A 13 -10.11 -5.28 -9.76
C LEU A 13 -11.39 -4.45 -9.55
N LYS A 14 -11.62 -3.97 -8.33
CA LYS A 14 -12.84 -3.23 -7.95
C LYS A 14 -12.80 -1.77 -8.41
N THR A 15 -11.60 -1.28 -8.65
CA THR A 15 -11.35 0.11 -8.93
C THR A 15 -10.57 0.13 -10.24
N ASP A 16 -11.11 0.73 -11.29
CA ASP A 16 -10.40 0.93 -12.57
C ASP A 16 -9.30 2.01 -12.37
N ILE A 17 -8.51 1.90 -11.28
CA ILE A 17 -7.43 2.82 -10.96
C ILE A 17 -6.27 2.38 -11.83
N ASP A 18 -5.89 3.26 -12.75
CA ASP A 18 -4.62 3.19 -13.46
C ASP A 18 -3.49 2.81 -12.50
N GLU A 19 -2.61 1.89 -12.91
CA GLU A 19 -1.45 1.45 -12.13
C GLU A 19 -0.54 2.60 -11.65
N ASP A 20 -0.74 3.82 -12.17
CA ASP A 20 -0.01 5.02 -11.82
C ASP A 20 -0.54 5.76 -10.57
N SER A 21 -1.84 5.65 -10.26
CA SER A 21 -2.47 6.43 -9.19
C SER A 21 -2.37 5.76 -7.82
N HIS A 22 -1.19 5.89 -7.21
CA HIS A 22 -0.92 5.41 -5.86
C HIS A 22 -1.81 6.07 -4.78
N GLU A 23 -2.17 7.35 -4.95
CA GLU A 23 -3.04 8.08 -4.02
C GLU A 23 -4.42 7.44 -3.87
N ALA A 24 -5.08 7.18 -4.99
CA ALA A 24 -6.40 6.54 -4.99
C ALA A 24 -6.34 5.12 -4.42
N PHE A 25 -5.22 4.40 -4.64
CA PHE A 25 -5.02 3.09 -4.04
C PHE A 25 -4.89 3.16 -2.51
N VAL A 26 -4.12 4.13 -1.99
CA VAL A 26 -3.95 4.32 -0.54
C VAL A 26 -5.29 4.68 0.11
N GLU A 27 -6.03 5.63 -0.47
CA GLU A 27 -7.35 6.03 0.06
C GLU A 27 -8.30 4.84 0.15
N LEU A 28 -8.40 4.06 -0.92
CA LEU A 28 -9.28 2.88 -0.98
C LEU A 28 -8.84 1.79 0.01
N ALA A 29 -7.54 1.59 0.18
CA ALA A 29 -7.00 0.62 1.13
C ALA A 29 -7.33 1.01 2.58
N PHE A 30 -7.19 2.29 2.93
CA PHE A 30 -7.59 2.82 4.22
C PHE A 30 -9.10 2.67 4.45
N GLU A 31 -9.92 3.07 3.49
CA GLU A 31 -11.37 2.93 3.64
C GLU A 31 -11.79 1.45 3.77
N THR A 32 -11.15 0.54 3.03
CA THR A 32 -11.50 -0.89 3.05
C THR A 32 -11.01 -1.60 4.32
N ILE A 33 -9.79 -1.30 4.78
CA ILE A 33 -9.18 -2.00 5.92
C ILE A 33 -9.56 -1.34 7.24
N LEU A 34 -9.53 0.00 7.29
CA LEU A 34 -9.69 0.80 8.50
C LEU A 34 -11.07 1.45 8.61
N GLY A 35 -11.79 1.59 7.50
CA GLY A 35 -13.14 2.16 7.51
C GLY A 35 -13.17 3.69 7.58
N TRP A 36 -12.04 4.37 7.36
CA TRP A 36 -11.96 5.83 7.28
C TRP A 36 -10.98 6.28 6.19
N THR A 37 -11.11 7.54 5.79
CA THR A 37 -10.17 8.18 4.85
C THR A 37 -8.86 8.55 5.56
N PRO A 38 -7.69 8.34 4.94
CA PRO A 38 -6.41 8.74 5.50
C PRO A 38 -6.33 10.27 5.61
N THR A 39 -5.64 10.78 6.63
CA THR A 39 -5.28 12.20 6.71
C THR A 39 -4.19 12.53 5.68
N PRO A 40 -4.01 13.81 5.30
CA PRO A 40 -2.96 14.20 4.36
C PRO A 40 -1.55 13.83 4.82
N GLU A 41 -1.29 13.79 6.14
CA GLU A 41 0.00 13.35 6.69
C GLU A 41 0.20 11.84 6.49
N GLU A 42 -0.83 11.03 6.78
CA GLU A 42 -0.82 9.58 6.57
C GLU A 42 -0.69 9.22 5.09
N MET A 43 -1.42 9.93 4.22
CA MET A 43 -1.33 9.77 2.77
C MET A 43 0.12 10.01 2.30
N ASN A 44 0.74 11.11 2.72
CA ASN A 44 2.13 11.40 2.37
C ASN A 44 3.10 10.34 2.92
N ALA A 45 2.89 9.84 4.14
CA ALA A 45 3.70 8.78 4.70
C ALA A 45 3.61 7.49 3.87
N CYS A 46 2.40 7.08 3.49
CA CYS A 46 2.16 5.90 2.66
C CYS A 46 2.77 6.03 1.27
N LEU A 47 2.62 7.18 0.62
CA LEU A 47 3.23 7.45 -0.69
C LEU A 47 4.76 7.39 -0.59
N ASN A 48 5.35 8.03 0.43
CA ASN A 48 6.79 7.97 0.66
C ASN A 48 7.28 6.53 0.86
N SER A 49 6.55 5.71 1.63
CA SER A 49 6.87 4.28 1.81
C SER A 49 6.80 3.50 0.50
N ILE A 50 5.75 3.71 -0.32
CA ILE A 50 5.62 3.07 -1.63
C ILE A 50 6.79 3.43 -2.53
N THR A 51 7.15 4.72 -2.63
CA THR A 51 8.28 5.19 -3.43
C THR A 51 9.59 4.60 -2.94
N ASN A 52 9.79 4.53 -1.62
CA ASN A 52 10.99 3.93 -1.04
C ASN A 52 11.11 2.44 -1.40
N TRP A 53 10.02 1.67 -1.27
CA TRP A 53 9.99 0.26 -1.66
C TRP A 53 10.16 0.06 -3.17
N GLN A 54 9.60 0.93 -4.01
CA GLN A 54 9.85 0.90 -5.46
C GLN A 54 11.34 1.07 -5.75
N GLN A 55 11.97 2.07 -5.15
CA GLN A 55 13.40 2.34 -5.33
C GLN A 55 14.28 1.20 -4.79
N GLU A 56 13.92 0.61 -3.65
CA GLU A 56 14.60 -0.57 -3.09
C GLU A 56 14.47 -1.79 -4.02
N ASN A 57 13.30 -2.00 -4.63
CA ASN A 57 13.05 -3.08 -5.57
C ASN A 57 13.84 -2.89 -6.87
N GLU A 58 13.87 -1.68 -7.43
CA GLU A 58 14.68 -1.35 -8.61
C GLU A 58 16.17 -1.54 -8.33
N SER A 59 16.63 -1.09 -7.16
CA SER A 59 18.04 -1.22 -6.74
C SER A 59 18.46 -2.68 -6.51
N ASN A 60 17.55 -3.52 -6.01
CA ASN A 60 17.86 -4.93 -5.73
C ASN A 60 17.65 -5.87 -6.94
N SER A 61 17.09 -5.39 -8.06
CA SER A 61 16.88 -6.15 -9.31
C SER A 61 16.30 -7.56 -9.11
N ASN A 62 15.54 -7.75 -8.03
CA ASN A 62 15.00 -9.06 -7.68
C ASN A 62 13.57 -9.15 -8.22
N PRO A 63 13.27 -10.10 -9.12
CA PRO A 63 11.93 -10.25 -9.68
C PRO A 63 10.90 -10.81 -8.68
N ASP A 64 11.36 -11.30 -7.51
CA ASP A 64 10.54 -11.84 -6.43
C ASP A 64 10.21 -10.82 -5.33
N THR A 65 10.62 -9.55 -5.50
CA THR A 65 10.38 -8.54 -4.47
C THR A 65 8.89 -8.18 -4.43
N GLN A 66 8.28 -8.31 -3.25
CA GLN A 66 6.87 -8.06 -3.01
C GLN A 66 6.44 -6.70 -3.58
N SER A 67 5.29 -6.66 -4.25
CA SER A 67 4.76 -5.42 -4.81
C SER A 67 4.65 -4.35 -3.72
N PRO A 68 5.10 -3.10 -3.97
CA PRO A 68 5.04 -2.00 -3.01
C PRO A 68 3.63 -1.80 -2.42
N ARG A 69 2.60 -2.02 -3.25
CA ARG A 69 1.19 -2.02 -2.86
C ARG A 69 0.85 -3.12 -1.86
N ALA A 70 1.34 -4.34 -2.06
CA ALA A 70 1.11 -5.45 -1.13
C ALA A 70 1.83 -5.23 0.22
N SER A 71 3.01 -4.61 0.21
CA SER A 71 3.70 -4.17 1.42
C SER A 71 2.89 -3.13 2.19
N LEU A 72 2.27 -2.16 1.49
CA LEU A 72 1.36 -1.20 2.13
C LEU A 72 0.18 -1.90 2.82
N ILE A 73 -0.50 -2.80 2.11
CA ILE A 73 -1.62 -3.56 2.67
C ILE A 73 -1.17 -4.36 3.89
N HIS A 74 0.02 -4.95 3.85
CA HIS A 74 0.58 -5.66 4.99
C HIS A 74 0.79 -4.76 6.21
N VAL A 75 1.33 -3.55 6.02
CA VAL A 75 1.50 -2.54 7.09
C VAL A 75 0.16 -2.09 7.64
N LEU A 76 -0.83 -1.84 6.77
CA LEU A 76 -2.17 -1.43 7.18
C LEU A 76 -2.91 -2.53 7.95
N LEU A 77 -2.80 -3.80 7.51
CA LEU A 77 -3.36 -4.95 8.22
C LEU A 77 -2.67 -5.17 9.56
N ASN A 78 -1.35 -5.00 9.60
CA ASN A 78 -0.53 -5.13 10.80
C ASN A 78 -0.49 -3.83 11.60
N HIS A 79 -1.63 -3.15 11.69
CA HIS A 79 -1.89 -1.79 12.19
C HIS A 79 -1.05 -1.28 13.40
N ASN A 80 -0.42 -2.18 14.17
CA ASN A 80 0.65 -1.90 15.13
C ASN A 80 1.85 -1.13 14.54
N ASP A 81 2.24 -1.37 13.29
CA ASP A 81 3.42 -0.73 12.70
C ASP A 81 3.14 0.74 12.35
N PHE A 82 1.90 1.03 11.91
CA PHE A 82 1.47 2.38 11.56
C PHE A 82 1.37 3.32 12.78
N ALA A 83 0.93 2.80 13.93
CA ALA A 83 0.91 3.55 15.19
C ALA A 83 2.32 3.90 15.71
N THR A 84 3.36 3.23 15.21
CA THR A 84 4.76 3.47 15.59
C THR A 84 5.39 4.62 14.79
N ILE A 85 4.73 5.10 13.73
CA ILE A 85 5.16 6.28 12.94
C ILE A 85 4.68 7.61 13.56
N ARG A 86 3.85 7.59 14.62
CA ARG A 86 3.42 8.78 15.36
C ARG A 86 4.46 9.30 16.36
#